data_AF-A0A7W5D4H3-F1
#
_entry.id   AF-A0A7W5D4H3-F1
#
_cell.length_a   1.000
_cell.length_b   1.000
_cell.length_c   1.000
_cell.angle_alpha   90.00
_cell.angle_beta   90.00
_cell.angle_gamma   90.00
#
_symmetry.space_group_name_H-M   'P 1'
#
loop_
_entity.id
_entity.type
_entity.pdbx_description
1 polymer ?
#
loop_
_entity_poly.entity_id
_entity_poly.type
_entity_poly.pdbx_seq_one_letter_code
_entity_poly.pdbx_strand_id
1 'polypeptide(L)'
;MKRRSLVLAAASVPATMSTAWAHHGWGSFDQDHPLYLEGKVVSVKWQNPHVELMIDVPTDLKVPADLPKRALPAQSAPVDGAALLAKATLPSRSVRQWELELAPLTRMEAWKIQEIKPGTQVAAVGFGQKDDKDAVIRVEYLFVDGKVYGLRSSPA
;
A
#
# COMPACT_ATOMS: atom_id res chain seq x y z
N MET A 1 -66.22 32.05 -6.18
CA MET A 1 -65.30 30.97 -6.57
C MET A 1 -63.95 31.22 -5.90
N LYS A 2 -63.63 30.52 -4.80
CA LYS A 2 -62.37 30.68 -4.07
C LYS A 2 -61.36 29.63 -4.58
N ARG A 3 -60.35 30.04 -5.34
CA ARG A 3 -59.28 29.15 -5.83
C ARG A 3 -58.35 28.82 -4.65
N ARG A 4 -58.27 27.53 -4.33
CA ARG A 4 -57.32 26.96 -3.36
C ARG A 4 -55.98 26.77 -4.05
N SER A 5 -54.96 27.51 -3.64
CA SER A 5 -53.57 27.26 -4.06
C SER A 5 -52.95 26.27 -3.08
N LEU A 6 -52.75 25.03 -3.52
CA LEU A 6 -51.90 24.03 -2.86
C LEU A 6 -50.44 24.34 -3.21
N VAL A 7 -49.64 24.72 -2.22
CA VAL A 7 -48.18 24.79 -2.35
C VAL A 7 -47.63 23.41 -1.98
N LEU A 8 -47.16 22.64 -2.97
CA LEU A 8 -46.31 21.48 -2.72
C LEU A 8 -44.90 21.97 -2.35
N ALA A 9 -44.50 21.75 -1.10
CA ALA A 9 -43.10 21.88 -0.69
C ALA A 9 -42.36 20.60 -1.06
N ALA A 10 -41.54 20.64 -2.11
CA ALA A 10 -40.57 19.59 -2.40
C ALA A 10 -39.36 19.80 -1.49
N ALA A 11 -39.27 19.01 -0.41
CA ALA A 11 -38.08 18.96 0.43
C ALA A 11 -37.01 18.14 -0.29
N SER A 12 -36.07 18.82 -0.94
CA SER A 12 -34.84 18.22 -1.45
C SER A 12 -33.94 17.88 -0.26
N VAL A 13 -33.84 16.60 0.09
CA VAL A 13 -32.83 16.08 1.01
C VAL A 13 -31.49 16.12 0.27
N PRO A 14 -30.49 16.90 0.70
CA PRO A 14 -29.16 16.79 0.12
C PRO A 14 -28.60 15.42 0.54
N ALA A 15 -28.39 14.53 -0.42
CA ALA A 15 -27.56 13.35 -0.22
C ALA A 15 -26.16 13.86 0.15
N THR A 16 -25.76 13.69 1.41
CA THR A 16 -24.38 13.86 1.83
C THR A 16 -23.57 12.80 1.09
N MET A 17 -23.05 13.14 -0.08
CA MET A 17 -22.01 12.35 -0.72
C MET A 17 -20.82 12.36 0.23
N SER A 18 -20.60 11.26 0.93
CA SER A 18 -19.38 11.02 1.68
C SER A 18 -18.23 11.30 0.74
N THR A 19 -17.41 12.29 1.08
CA THR A 19 -16.16 12.53 0.40
C THR A 19 -15.30 11.30 0.67
N ALA A 20 -15.27 10.37 -0.28
CA ALA A 20 -14.20 9.40 -0.36
C ALA A 20 -12.92 10.23 -0.46
N TRP A 21 -12.17 10.34 0.64
CA TRP A 21 -10.87 10.96 0.64
C TRP A 21 -10.00 10.18 -0.34
N ALA A 22 -9.75 10.77 -1.49
CA ALA A 22 -8.94 10.18 -2.53
C ALA A 22 -7.47 10.15 -2.08
N HIS A 23 -7.07 9.12 -1.35
CA HIS A 23 -5.66 8.81 -1.02
C HIS A 23 -4.94 8.23 -2.25
N HIS A 24 -4.81 9.02 -3.32
CA HIS A 24 -4.01 8.65 -4.50
C HIS A 24 -2.53 9.06 -4.39
N GLY A 25 -2.08 9.49 -3.21
CA GLY A 25 -0.74 10.04 -2.99
C GLY A 25 -0.06 9.46 -1.75
N TRP A 26 1.26 9.67 -1.68
CA TRP A 26 2.14 9.19 -0.60
C TRP A 26 2.16 10.16 0.60
N GLY A 27 1.29 11.17 0.62
CA GLY A 27 1.40 12.31 1.55
C GLY A 27 1.16 11.97 3.02
N SER A 28 0.36 10.93 3.30
CA SER A 28 0.12 10.40 4.66
C SER A 28 1.25 9.50 5.16
N PHE A 29 2.17 9.08 4.29
CA PHE A 29 3.24 8.15 4.63
C PHE A 29 4.55 8.88 4.89
N ASP A 30 5.32 8.37 5.84
CA ASP A 30 6.64 8.87 6.20
C ASP A 30 7.70 8.31 5.24
N GLN A 31 7.96 9.05 4.16
CA GLN A 31 8.89 8.65 3.12
C GLN A 31 10.37 8.77 3.53
N ASP A 32 10.66 9.41 4.66
CA ASP A 32 12.03 9.60 5.14
C ASP A 32 12.54 8.39 5.94
N HIS A 33 11.61 7.57 6.45
CA HIS A 33 11.89 6.41 7.30
C HIS A 33 11.32 5.11 6.69
N PRO A 34 11.97 4.53 5.65
CA PRO A 34 11.53 3.28 5.06
C PRO A 34 11.58 2.12 6.07
N LEU A 35 10.59 1.25 5.99
CA LEU A 35 10.44 0.05 6.81
C LEU A 35 10.61 -1.21 5.95
N TYR A 36 11.29 -2.20 6.50
CA TYR A 36 11.35 -3.56 5.98
C TYR A 36 10.36 -4.45 6.71
N LEU A 37 9.55 -5.19 5.96
CA LEU A 37 8.67 -6.23 6.45
C LEU A 37 8.86 -7.50 5.64
N GLU A 38 8.79 -8.65 6.30
CA GLU A 38 8.77 -9.96 5.65
C GLU A 38 7.84 -10.87 6.44
N GLY A 39 7.05 -11.68 5.72
CA GLY A 39 6.05 -12.52 6.36
C GLY A 39 5.26 -13.36 5.39
N LYS A 40 4.44 -14.23 5.97
CA LYS A 40 3.53 -15.10 5.22
C LYS A 40 2.21 -14.37 5.01
N VAL A 41 1.74 -14.31 3.78
CA VAL A 41 0.42 -13.74 3.45
C VAL A 41 -0.68 -14.59 4.08
N VAL A 42 -1.58 -13.96 4.83
CA VAL A 42 -2.72 -14.62 5.48
C VAL A 42 -4.06 -14.26 4.85
N SER A 43 -4.18 -13.07 4.26
CA SER A 43 -5.34 -12.67 3.46
C SER A 43 -4.94 -11.70 2.35
N VAL A 44 -5.76 -11.65 1.31
CA VAL A 44 -5.53 -10.85 0.11
C VAL A 44 -6.83 -10.20 -0.32
N LYS A 45 -6.77 -8.90 -0.64
CA LYS A 45 -7.81 -8.21 -1.41
C LYS A 45 -7.22 -7.80 -2.74
N TRP A 46 -7.43 -8.62 -3.78
CA TRP A 46 -6.92 -8.37 -5.13
C TRP A 46 -7.93 -7.58 -5.96
N GLN A 47 -8.17 -6.32 -5.58
CA GLN A 47 -9.19 -5.46 -6.19
C GLN A 47 -8.75 -3.99 -6.22
N ASN A 48 -9.58 -3.12 -6.80
CA ASN A 48 -9.39 -1.66 -6.71
C ASN A 48 -9.96 -1.14 -5.38
N PRO A 49 -9.44 -0.01 -4.84
CA PRO A 49 -8.50 0.96 -5.44
C PRO A 49 -7.02 0.53 -5.45
N HIS A 50 -6.62 -0.37 -4.57
CA HIS A 50 -5.28 -0.95 -4.49
C HIS A 50 -5.36 -2.39 -3.97
N VAL A 51 -4.37 -3.19 -4.35
CA VAL A 51 -4.22 -4.52 -3.76
C VAL A 51 -3.73 -4.39 -2.31
N GLU A 52 -4.34 -5.15 -1.42
CA GLU A 52 -3.93 -5.22 -0.01
C GLU A 52 -3.54 -6.66 0.32
N LEU A 53 -2.42 -6.84 1.03
CA LEU A 53 -2.04 -8.11 1.63
C LEU A 53 -2.01 -7.94 3.14
N MET A 54 -2.63 -8.86 3.88
CA MET A 54 -2.33 -9.02 5.30
C MET A 54 -1.23 -10.07 5.44
N ILE A 55 -0.16 -9.76 6.16
CA ILE A 55 0.95 -10.69 6.42
C ILE A 55 1.07 -10.98 7.92
N ASP A 56 1.48 -12.21 8.24
CA ASP A 56 1.98 -12.58 9.57
C ASP A 56 3.51 -12.46 9.58
N VAL A 57 4.00 -11.51 10.37
CA VAL A 57 5.41 -11.16 10.54
C VAL A 57 6.00 -11.98 11.69
N PRO A 58 7.15 -12.64 11.49
CA PRO A 58 7.81 -13.41 12.54
C PRO A 58 8.37 -12.49 13.62
N THR A 59 8.39 -12.98 14.86
CA THR A 59 8.84 -12.19 16.03
C THR A 59 10.34 -11.89 16.04
N ASP A 60 11.13 -12.65 15.29
CA ASP A 60 12.58 -12.52 15.16
C ASP A 60 13.00 -11.91 13.81
N LEU A 61 12.08 -11.18 13.15
CA LEU A 61 12.36 -10.46 11.91
C LEU A 61 13.63 -9.60 12.06
N LYS A 62 14.50 -9.67 11.04
CA LYS A 62 15.70 -8.84 10.93
C LYS A 62 15.75 -8.23 9.53
N VAL A 63 16.30 -7.02 9.43
CA VAL A 63 16.65 -6.46 8.12
C VAL A 63 17.77 -7.33 7.52
N PRO A 64 17.59 -7.90 6.32
CA PRO A 64 18.62 -8.70 5.68
C PRO A 64 19.86 -7.86 5.38
N ALA A 65 21.06 -8.38 5.70
CA ALA A 65 22.31 -7.66 5.49
C ALA A 65 22.62 -7.40 4.00
N ASP A 66 22.02 -8.19 3.10
CA ASP A 66 22.13 -8.03 1.65
C ASP A 66 21.12 -7.02 1.07
N LEU A 67 20.13 -6.56 1.85
CA LEU A 67 19.05 -5.68 1.38
C LEU A 67 19.60 -4.47 0.60
N PRO A 68 20.59 -3.69 1.08
CA PRO A 68 21.10 -2.52 0.35
C PRO A 68 21.76 -2.84 -1.00
N LYS A 69 22.07 -4.12 -1.27
CA LYS A 69 22.78 -4.58 -2.47
C LYS A 69 21.84 -5.28 -3.47
N ARG A 70 20.55 -5.42 -3.15
CA ARG A 70 19.61 -6.11 -4.03
C ARG A 70 19.41 -5.32 -5.31
N ALA A 71 19.42 -6.01 -6.44
CA ALA A 71 19.11 -5.41 -7.73
C ALA A 71 17.64 -4.99 -7.76
N LEU A 72 17.40 -3.74 -8.18
CA LEU A 72 16.08 -3.15 -8.28
C LEU A 72 15.71 -2.95 -9.75
N PRO A 73 14.46 -3.22 -10.15
CA PRO A 73 14.04 -2.97 -11.51
C PRO A 73 13.92 -1.47 -11.78
N ALA A 74 14.17 -1.06 -13.02
CA ALA A 74 13.95 0.32 -13.42
C ALA A 74 12.45 0.65 -13.46
N GLN A 75 12.11 1.84 -12.99
CA GLN A 75 10.74 2.34 -12.99
C GLN A 75 10.72 3.78 -13.52
N SER A 76 9.59 4.23 -14.07
CA SER A 76 9.53 5.53 -14.74
C SER A 76 9.68 6.73 -13.78
N ALA A 77 9.34 6.56 -12.51
CA ALA A 77 9.65 7.52 -11.46
C ALA A 77 11.13 7.44 -11.06
N PRO A 78 11.81 8.58 -10.84
CA PRO A 78 13.22 8.62 -10.45
C PRO A 78 13.39 8.31 -8.95
N VAL A 79 13.29 7.03 -8.58
CA VAL A 79 13.47 6.58 -7.20
C VAL A 79 14.92 6.15 -6.98
N ASP A 80 15.60 6.76 -6.00
CA ASP A 80 16.87 6.25 -5.49
C ASP A 80 16.63 5.03 -4.60
N GLY A 81 16.37 3.90 -5.25
CA GLY A 81 16.06 2.66 -4.56
C GLY A 81 17.22 2.13 -3.72
N ALA A 82 18.46 2.31 -4.16
CA ALA A 82 19.63 1.86 -3.40
C ALA A 82 19.74 2.59 -2.05
N ALA A 83 19.59 3.93 -2.06
CA ALA A 83 19.58 4.71 -0.82
C ALA A 83 18.40 4.36 0.07
N LEU A 84 17.23 4.08 -0.51
CA LEU A 84 16.03 3.68 0.23
C LEU A 84 16.22 2.33 0.94
N LEU A 85 16.72 1.31 0.23
CA LEU A 85 17.00 -0.01 0.79
C LEU A 85 18.08 0.06 1.87
N ALA A 86 19.07 0.93 1.72
CA ALA A 86 20.12 1.17 2.71
C ALA A 86 19.61 1.79 4.03
N LYS A 87 18.51 2.57 3.96
CA LYS A 87 17.90 3.24 5.13
C LYS A 87 16.82 2.40 5.82
N ALA A 88 16.39 1.30 5.21
CA ALA A 88 15.25 0.53 5.70
C ALA A 88 15.51 -0.04 7.11
N THR A 89 14.58 0.19 8.03
CA THR A 89 14.63 -0.33 9.41
C THR A 89 13.44 -1.25 9.69
N LEU A 90 13.39 -1.86 10.88
CA LEU A 90 12.20 -2.57 11.33
C LEU A 90 11.17 -1.57 11.87
N PRO A 91 9.86 -1.87 11.80
CA PRO A 91 8.86 -1.08 12.51
C PRO A 91 9.13 -1.04 14.01
N SER A 92 8.81 0.10 14.64
CA SER A 92 8.87 0.26 16.10
C SER A 92 7.85 -0.62 16.83
N ARG A 93 6.73 -0.95 16.17
CA ARG A 93 5.64 -1.72 16.75
C ARG A 93 5.93 -3.21 16.78
N SER A 94 5.61 -3.83 17.90
CA SER A 94 5.72 -5.29 18.10
C SER A 94 4.39 -6.01 17.85
N VAL A 95 3.80 -5.79 16.68
CA VAL A 95 2.57 -6.50 16.24
C VAL A 95 2.91 -7.53 15.17
N ARG A 96 2.17 -8.64 15.17
CA ARG A 96 2.38 -9.74 14.22
C ARG A 96 1.73 -9.50 12.87
N GLN A 97 0.56 -8.86 12.84
CA GLN A 97 -0.18 -8.63 11.61
C GLN A 97 0.11 -7.25 11.06
N TRP A 98 0.50 -7.21 9.80
CA TRP A 98 0.76 -5.98 9.05
C TRP A 98 0.02 -6.02 7.72
N GLU A 99 -0.56 -4.88 7.37
CA GLU A 99 -1.13 -4.65 6.04
C GLU A 99 -0.06 -4.08 5.11
N LEU A 100 0.08 -4.70 3.94
CA LEU A 100 0.85 -4.20 2.83
C LEU A 100 -0.11 -3.59 1.82
N GLU A 101 -0.13 -2.27 1.75
CA GLU A 101 -0.86 -1.52 0.73
C GLU A 101 0.01 -1.46 -0.54
N LEU A 102 -0.34 -2.27 -1.53
CA LEU A 102 0.37 -2.34 -2.80
C LEU A 102 -0.12 -1.26 -3.79
N ALA A 103 0.18 -1.42 -5.07
CA ALA A 103 -0.28 -0.51 -6.10
C ALA A 103 -1.72 -0.83 -6.58
N PRO A 104 -2.39 0.10 -7.29
CA PRO A 104 -3.60 -0.18 -8.05
C PRO A 104 -3.39 -1.30 -9.07
N LEU A 105 -4.48 -2.03 -9.41
CA LEU A 105 -4.42 -3.18 -10.32
C LEU A 105 -3.75 -2.86 -11.66
N THR A 106 -3.99 -1.67 -12.21
CA THR A 106 -3.35 -1.23 -13.47
C THR A 106 -1.83 -1.22 -13.39
N ARG A 107 -1.25 -0.88 -12.23
CA ARG A 107 0.21 -0.94 -12.03
C ARG A 107 0.68 -2.36 -11.78
N MET A 108 -0.08 -3.16 -11.04
CA MET A 108 0.21 -4.59 -10.85
C MET A 108 0.27 -5.31 -12.20
N GLU A 109 -0.66 -5.02 -13.10
CA GLU A 109 -0.72 -5.50 -14.48
C GLU A 109 0.46 -5.02 -15.33
N ALA A 110 0.82 -3.73 -15.23
CA ALA A 110 1.99 -3.18 -15.95
C ALA A 110 3.29 -3.90 -15.58
N TRP A 111 3.45 -4.28 -14.30
CA TRP A 111 4.56 -5.10 -13.81
C TRP A 111 4.38 -6.61 -14.04
N LYS A 112 3.23 -7.03 -14.58
CA LYS A 112 2.85 -8.44 -14.81
C LYS A 112 2.94 -9.29 -13.54
N ILE A 113 2.65 -8.69 -12.39
CA ILE A 113 2.67 -9.36 -11.09
C ILE A 113 1.53 -10.38 -11.10
N GLN A 114 1.86 -11.63 -10.82
CA GLN A 114 0.85 -12.67 -10.66
C GLN A 114 0.09 -12.45 -9.35
N GLU A 115 -1.19 -12.81 -9.33
CA GLU A 115 -1.99 -12.71 -8.12
C GLU A 115 -1.33 -13.48 -6.96
N ILE A 116 -1.06 -12.76 -5.88
CA ILE A 116 -0.45 -13.31 -4.67
C ILE A 116 -1.55 -14.01 -3.89
N LYS A 117 -1.29 -15.23 -3.43
CA LYS A 117 -2.28 -16.04 -2.70
C LYS A 117 -1.94 -16.12 -1.22
N PRO A 118 -2.94 -16.32 -0.34
CA PRO A 118 -2.67 -16.73 1.03
C PRO A 118 -1.70 -17.92 1.08
N GLY A 119 -0.73 -17.85 1.99
CA GLY A 119 0.36 -18.81 2.11
C GLY A 119 1.67 -18.40 1.43
N THR A 120 1.64 -17.43 0.51
CA THR A 120 2.84 -16.94 -0.17
C THR A 120 3.75 -16.21 0.82
N GLN A 121 5.06 -16.47 0.75
CA GLN A 121 6.06 -15.71 1.48
C GLN A 121 6.39 -14.44 0.69
N VAL A 122 6.30 -13.28 1.33
CA VAL A 122 6.63 -11.99 0.72
C VAL A 122 7.56 -11.19 1.62
N ALA A 123 8.39 -10.35 1.02
CA ALA A 123 9.04 -9.26 1.72
C ALA A 123 8.75 -7.94 1.00
N ALA A 124 8.80 -6.85 1.75
CA ALA A 124 8.51 -5.53 1.24
C ALA A 124 9.40 -4.49 1.91
N VAL A 125 9.76 -3.47 1.14
CA VAL A 125 10.20 -2.19 1.69
C VAL A 125 9.15 -1.15 1.33
N GLY A 126 8.72 -0.38 2.32
CA GLY A 126 7.70 0.65 2.15
C GLY A 126 7.73 1.65 3.28
N PHE A 127 6.65 2.40 3.46
CA PHE A 127 6.59 3.47 4.44
C PHE A 127 5.36 3.33 5.32
N GLY A 128 5.55 3.49 6.63
CA GLY A 128 4.45 3.61 7.58
C GLY A 128 3.73 4.96 7.46
N GLN A 129 2.55 5.06 8.08
CA GLN A 129 1.86 6.34 8.20
C GLN A 129 2.61 7.28 9.16
N LYS A 130 2.58 8.59 8.87
CA LYS A 130 3.26 9.62 9.69
C LYS A 130 2.77 9.70 11.13
N ASP A 131 1.50 9.38 11.36
CA ASP A 131 0.90 9.40 12.70
C ASP A 131 1.00 8.05 13.41
N ASP A 132 1.60 7.04 12.76
CA ASP A 132 1.78 5.68 13.25
C ASP A 132 0.54 5.19 14.00
N LYS A 133 -0.66 5.33 13.39
CA LYS A 133 -1.93 4.82 13.96
C LYS A 133 -2.25 3.39 13.58
N ASP A 134 -2.05 3.03 12.32
CA ASP A 134 -2.36 1.70 11.79
C ASP A 134 -1.09 0.91 11.41
N ALA A 135 -1.12 -0.41 11.58
CA ALA A 135 -0.04 -1.32 11.17
C ALA A 135 -0.08 -1.59 9.66
N VAL A 136 0.07 -0.52 8.87
CA VAL A 136 0.06 -0.54 7.41
C VAL A 136 1.34 0.09 6.87
N ILE A 137 1.86 -0.47 5.79
CA ILE A 137 2.87 0.21 4.96
C ILE A 137 2.38 0.37 3.52
N ARG A 138 2.68 1.52 2.94
CA ARG A 138 2.60 1.70 1.49
C ARG A 138 3.87 1.13 0.86
N VAL A 139 3.72 0.10 0.05
CA VAL A 139 4.87 -0.64 -0.50
C VAL A 139 5.52 0.14 -1.64
N GLU A 140 6.84 0.34 -1.54
CA GLU A 140 7.70 0.86 -2.59
C GLU A 140 8.31 -0.28 -3.41
N TYR A 141 8.89 -1.28 -2.74
CA TYR A 141 9.47 -2.46 -3.37
C TYR A 141 8.86 -3.73 -2.80
N LEU A 142 8.34 -4.58 -3.67
CA LEU A 142 7.80 -5.89 -3.33
C LEU A 142 8.77 -6.98 -3.79
N PHE A 143 9.08 -7.92 -2.90
CA PHE A 143 9.89 -9.10 -3.14
C PHE A 143 9.00 -10.33 -3.00
N VAL A 144 8.85 -11.10 -4.08
CA VAL A 144 8.04 -12.33 -4.09
C VAL A 144 8.55 -13.27 -5.17
N ASP A 145 8.64 -14.57 -4.87
CA ASP A 145 9.10 -15.63 -5.79
C ASP A 145 10.42 -15.31 -6.50
N GLY A 146 11.39 -14.74 -5.77
CA GLY A 146 12.71 -14.37 -6.30
C GLY A 146 12.70 -13.17 -7.24
N LYS A 147 11.56 -12.48 -7.40
CA LYS A 147 11.41 -11.27 -8.22
C LYS A 147 11.27 -10.04 -7.33
N VAL A 148 11.61 -8.90 -7.90
CA VAL A 148 11.48 -7.58 -7.26
C VAL A 148 10.66 -6.69 -8.17
N TYR A 149 9.72 -5.94 -7.59
CA TYR A 149 8.85 -5.01 -8.32
C TYR A 149 8.87 -3.63 -7.66
N GLY A 150 9.01 -2.57 -8.46
CA GLY A 150 8.92 -1.19 -7.99
C GLY A 150 7.50 -0.67 -8.10
N LEU A 151 6.81 -0.45 -6.98
CA LEU A 151 5.37 -0.15 -6.96
C LEU A 151 5.03 1.35 -6.94
N ARG A 152 6.04 2.23 -6.97
CA ARG A 152 5.85 3.68 -7.10
C ARG A 152 5.28 4.06 -8.45
N SER A 153 5.76 3.43 -9.52
CA SER A 153 5.36 3.75 -10.90
C SER A 153 5.39 2.51 -11.80
N SER A 154 5.07 2.67 -13.07
CA SER A 154 5.19 1.60 -14.06
C SER A 154 6.67 1.27 -14.34
N PRO A 155 6.96 0.08 -14.91
CA PRO A 155 8.31 -0.20 -15.43
C PRO A 155 8.79 0.91 -16.39
N ALA A 156 10.10 1.16 -16.39
CA ALA A 156 10.74 2.08 -17.33
C ALA A 156 10.89 1.48 -18.74
#